data_AF-A0A2E6P7Y8-F1
#
_entry.id   AF-A0A2E6P7Y8-F1
#
_cell.length_a   1.000
_cell.length_b   1.000
_cell.length_c   1.000
_cell.angle_alpha   90.00
_cell.angle_beta   90.00
_cell.angle_gamma   90.00
#
_symmetry.space_group_name_H-M   'P 1'
#
loop_
_entity.id
_entity.type
_entity.pdbx_description
1 polymer ?
#
loop_
_entity_poly.entity_id
_entity_poly.type
_entity_poly.pdbx_seq_one_letter_code
_entity_poly.pdbx_strand_id
1 'polypeptide(L)'
;MGRKEDNIKRATEIMHDREHIRNIAIAAHIDHGKTTLSDNLIAGAGMMSEDLAGKSRVLDFDEQESARGITINAASASMVHGVDGRDYLINLIDTPGHVDFGGDVTRAMRAVDGCIILACAVEGTMPQTETVVRQALKEKVRPVLFINKVDR
;
A
#
# COMPACT_ATOMS: atom_id res chain seq x y z
N MET A 1 -5.71 -5.25 27.06
CA MET A 1 -6.41 -4.87 25.82
C MET A 1 -5.46 -5.14 24.68
N GLY A 2 -5.86 -5.91 23.67
CA GLY A 2 -4.96 -6.27 22.57
C GLY A 2 -4.63 -5.04 21.72
N ARG A 3 -3.40 -4.95 21.18
CA ARG A 3 -2.98 -3.88 20.24
C ARG A 3 -3.99 -3.66 19.10
N LYS A 4 -4.65 -4.73 18.66
CA LYS A 4 -5.70 -4.70 17.62
C LYS A 4 -6.98 -3.98 18.07
N GLU A 5 -7.46 -4.22 19.29
CA GLU A 5 -8.68 -3.58 19.82
C GLU A 5 -8.48 -2.08 20.03
N ASP A 6 -7.28 -1.70 20.49
CA ASP A 6 -6.89 -0.31 20.68
C ASP A 6 -6.83 0.45 19.34
N ASN A 7 -6.21 -0.17 18.31
CA ASN A 7 -6.20 0.40 16.97
C ASN A 7 -7.60 0.57 16.37
N ILE A 8 -8.51 -0.39 16.59
CA ILE A 8 -9.90 -0.27 16.12
C ILE A 8 -10.59 0.93 16.78
N LYS A 9 -10.41 1.11 18.09
CA LYS A 9 -10.97 2.25 18.81
C LYS A 9 -10.44 3.57 18.27
N ARG A 10 -9.11 3.71 18.18
CA ARG A 10 -8.44 4.90 17.64
C ARG A 10 -8.90 5.20 16.21
N ALA A 11 -8.97 4.18 15.35
CA ALA A 11 -9.47 4.34 13.99
C ALA A 11 -10.94 4.82 13.95
N THR A 12 -11.79 4.28 14.82
CA THR A 12 -13.21 4.67 14.93
C THR A 12 -13.37 6.12 15.40
N GLU A 13 -12.48 6.60 16.26
CA GLU A 13 -12.50 8.00 16.70
C GLU A 13 -12.08 8.95 15.55
N ILE A 14 -11.02 8.58 14.81
CA ILE A 14 -10.47 9.41 13.73
C ILE A 14 -11.33 9.37 12.45
N MET A 15 -12.11 8.31 12.20
CA MET A 15 -12.88 8.17 10.95
C MET A 15 -13.88 9.30 10.69
N HIS A 16 -14.23 10.06 11.73
CA HIS A 16 -15.12 11.22 11.63
C HIS A 16 -14.39 12.55 11.39
N ASP A 17 -13.05 12.56 11.51
CA ASP A 17 -12.20 13.72 11.29
C ASP A 17 -11.46 13.62 9.95
N ARG A 18 -12.00 14.29 8.94
CA ARG A 18 -11.50 14.24 7.56
C ARG A 18 -10.07 14.78 7.42
N GLU A 19 -9.63 15.71 8.27
CA GLU A 19 -8.28 16.28 8.17
C GLU A 19 -7.19 15.26 8.53
N HIS A 20 -7.56 14.24 9.29
CA HIS A 20 -6.67 13.20 9.79
C HIS A 20 -6.80 11.86 9.04
N ILE A 21 -7.55 11.83 7.93
CA ILE A 21 -7.66 10.64 7.07
C ILE A 21 -6.73 10.76 5.85
N ARG A 22 -6.04 9.68 5.51
CA ARG A 22 -5.22 9.56 4.31
C ARG A 22 -5.63 8.31 3.53
N ASN A 23 -6.23 8.50 2.35
CA ASN A 23 -6.51 7.42 1.42
C ASN A 23 -5.38 7.36 0.41
N ILE A 24 -4.61 6.27 0.43
CA ILE A 24 -3.42 6.10 -0.41
C ILE A 24 -3.41 4.74 -1.11
N ALA A 25 -2.84 4.70 -2.31
CA ALA A 25 -2.52 3.45 -3.00
C ALA A 25 -1.00 3.24 -3.09
N ILE A 26 -0.55 1.99 -3.12
CA ILE A 26 0.82 1.63 -3.51
C ILE A 26 0.81 1.13 -4.95
N ALA A 27 1.64 1.73 -5.81
CA ALA A 27 1.77 1.36 -7.22
C ALA A 27 3.23 1.33 -7.68
N ALA A 28 3.57 0.38 -8.55
CA ALA A 28 4.95 0.13 -8.97
C ALA A 28 4.99 -0.83 -10.16
N HIS A 29 6.16 -0.98 -10.76
CA HIS A 29 6.47 -2.10 -11.65
C HIS A 29 6.39 -3.45 -10.91
N ILE A 30 6.26 -4.55 -11.67
CA ILE A 30 6.35 -5.91 -11.13
C ILE A 30 7.70 -6.09 -10.40
N ASP A 31 7.71 -6.90 -9.34
CA ASP A 31 8.88 -7.18 -8.52
C ASP A 31 9.57 -5.99 -7.84
N HIS A 32 9.01 -4.78 -7.87
CA HIS A 32 9.57 -3.61 -7.16
C HIS A 32 9.25 -3.58 -5.65
N GLY A 33 8.57 -4.61 -5.14
CA GLY A 33 8.39 -4.84 -3.70
C GLY A 33 7.17 -4.16 -3.08
N LYS A 34 6.08 -3.97 -3.84
CA LYS A 34 4.81 -3.40 -3.35
C LYS A 34 4.27 -4.14 -2.11
N THR A 35 4.01 -5.43 -2.26
CA THR A 35 3.44 -6.29 -1.21
C THR A 35 4.32 -6.34 0.03
N THR A 36 5.64 -6.43 -0.15
CA THR A 36 6.59 -6.40 0.97
C THR A 36 6.54 -5.07 1.74
N LEU A 37 6.40 -3.94 1.05
CA LEU A 37 6.23 -2.65 1.70
C LEU A 37 4.90 -2.60 2.45
N SER A 38 3.79 -2.97 1.80
CA SER A 38 2.46 -2.95 2.39
C SER A 38 2.38 -3.79 3.67
N ASP A 39 2.87 -5.03 3.63
CA ASP A 39 2.91 -5.93 4.79
C ASP A 39 3.70 -5.35 5.97
N ASN A 40 4.87 -4.77 5.69
CA ASN A 40 5.72 -4.20 6.72
C ASN A 40 5.13 -2.93 7.33
N LEU A 41 4.41 -2.11 6.56
CA LEU A 41 3.66 -0.97 7.07
C LEU A 41 2.54 -1.42 8.02
N ILE A 42 1.78 -2.46 7.64
CA ILE A 42 0.71 -3.02 8.45
C ILE A 42 1.26 -3.60 9.77
N ALA A 43 2.37 -4.32 9.70
CA ALA A 43 3.04 -4.87 10.88
C ALA A 43 3.59 -3.76 11.79
N GLY A 44 4.27 -2.76 11.22
CA GLY A 44 4.80 -1.60 11.95
C GLY A 44 3.71 -0.77 12.63
N ALA A 45 2.50 -0.74 12.06
CA ALA A 45 1.32 -0.13 12.68
C ALA A 45 0.69 -0.99 13.80
N GLY A 46 1.27 -2.15 14.12
CA GLY A 46 0.80 -3.04 15.18
C GLY A 46 -0.48 -3.82 14.84
N MET A 47 -0.85 -3.88 13.55
CA MET A 47 -2.02 -4.63 13.09
C MET A 47 -1.72 -6.11 12.83
N MET A 48 -0.45 -6.48 12.78
CA MET A 48 0.04 -7.84 12.52
C MET A 48 1.30 -8.10 13.34
N SER A 49 1.63 -9.36 13.62
CA SER A 49 2.91 -9.66 14.29
C SER A 49 4.07 -9.48 13.33
N GLU A 50 5.21 -8.99 13.84
CA GLU A 50 6.45 -8.83 13.06
C GLU A 50 6.93 -10.17 12.47
N ASP A 51 6.70 -11.28 13.16
CA ASP A 51 7.05 -12.62 12.67
C ASP A 51 6.27 -13.04 11.42
N LEU A 52 5.06 -12.50 11.22
CA LEU A 52 4.21 -12.73 10.05
C LEU A 52 4.45 -11.70 8.93
N ALA A 53 5.07 -10.56 9.25
CA ALA A 53 5.32 -9.45 8.33
C ALA A 53 6.27 -9.86 7.19
N GLY A 54 5.87 -9.64 5.94
CA GLY A 54 6.67 -9.89 4.74
C GLY A 54 6.91 -11.37 4.41
N LYS A 55 6.73 -12.30 5.35
CA LYS A 55 6.84 -13.76 5.15
C LYS A 55 5.56 -14.38 4.63
N SER A 56 4.40 -13.88 5.07
CA SER A 56 3.11 -14.49 4.76
C SER A 56 2.41 -13.86 3.55
N ARG A 57 2.89 -12.72 3.01
CA ARG A 57 2.17 -11.89 2.02
C ARG A 57 0.70 -11.81 2.39
N VAL A 58 0.39 -11.24 3.55
CA VAL A 58 -0.94 -11.36 4.15
C VAL A 58 -2.03 -10.67 3.33
N LEU A 59 -1.62 -9.78 2.43
CA LEU A 59 -2.48 -9.17 1.42
C LEU A 59 -2.71 -10.04 0.16
N ASP A 60 -1.85 -11.03 -0.09
CA ASP A 60 -2.00 -12.00 -1.19
C ASP A 60 -2.70 -13.27 -0.64
N PHE A 61 -4.00 -13.17 -0.39
CA PHE A 61 -4.80 -14.26 0.20
C PHE A 61 -5.15 -15.39 -0.79
N ASP A 62 -4.90 -15.20 -2.09
CA ASP A 62 -5.19 -16.19 -3.13
C ASP A 62 -4.02 -17.18 -3.30
N GLU A 63 -4.32 -18.48 -3.32
CA GLU A 63 -3.32 -19.53 -3.56
C GLU A 63 -2.58 -19.34 -4.89
N GLN A 64 -3.22 -18.73 -5.90
CA GLN A 64 -2.59 -18.41 -7.18
C GLN A 64 -1.56 -17.28 -7.07
N GLU A 65 -1.79 -16.28 -6.21
CA GLU A 65 -0.86 -15.18 -5.98
C GLU A 65 0.43 -15.70 -5.33
N SER A 66 0.26 -16.54 -4.31
CA SER A 66 1.38 -17.23 -3.65
C SER A 66 2.16 -18.12 -4.60
N ALA A 67 1.48 -18.91 -5.44
CA ALA A 67 2.13 -19.82 -6.39
C ALA A 67 2.89 -19.10 -7.51
N ARG A 68 2.44 -17.90 -7.91
CA ARG A 68 3.03 -17.13 -9.02
C ARG A 68 3.96 -16.00 -8.59
N GLY A 69 3.96 -15.63 -7.31
CA GLY A 69 4.78 -14.53 -6.82
C GLY A 69 4.29 -13.14 -7.25
N ILE A 70 3.03 -13.01 -7.64
CA ILE A 70 2.43 -11.77 -8.14
C ILE A 70 1.17 -11.43 -7.36
N THR A 71 0.91 -10.14 -7.14
CA THR A 71 -0.39 -9.65 -6.66
C THR A 71 -1.37 -9.59 -7.84
N ILE A 72 -2.49 -10.29 -7.70
CA ILE A 72 -3.57 -10.43 -8.68
C ILE A 72 -4.74 -9.53 -8.30
N ASN A 73 -5.11 -9.47 -7.02
CA ASN A 73 -6.22 -8.68 -6.51
C ASN A 73 -5.74 -7.48 -5.69
N ALA A 74 -6.47 -6.38 -5.76
CA ALA A 74 -6.22 -5.25 -4.86
C ALA A 74 -6.60 -5.61 -3.41
N ALA A 75 -5.68 -5.37 -2.48
CA ALA A 75 -5.86 -5.63 -1.06
C ALA A 75 -5.96 -4.32 -0.29
N SER A 76 -6.86 -4.25 0.71
CA SER A 76 -7.09 -3.02 1.48
C SER A 76 -6.77 -3.22 2.95
N ALA A 77 -6.10 -2.25 3.56
CA ALA A 77 -5.80 -2.23 4.98
C ALA A 77 -5.95 -0.81 5.56
N SER A 78 -6.32 -0.70 6.82
CA SER A 78 -6.47 0.59 7.51
C SER A 78 -5.63 0.60 8.78
N MET A 79 -4.69 1.53 8.90
CA MET A 79 -3.78 1.62 10.03
C MET A 79 -3.84 2.99 10.70
N VAL A 80 -3.54 3.04 12.01
CA VAL A 80 -3.42 4.30 12.75
C VAL A 80 -1.95 4.61 12.98
N HIS A 81 -1.54 5.82 12.64
CA HIS A 81 -0.16 6.28 12.83
C HIS A 81 -0.13 7.67 13.48
N GLY A 82 0.67 7.82 14.53
CA GLY A 82 0.83 9.09 15.25
C GLY A 82 1.95 9.94 14.63
N VAL A 83 1.64 11.18 14.27
CA VAL A 83 2.59 12.18 13.75
C VAL A 83 2.44 13.45 14.57
N ASP A 84 3.54 13.93 15.17
CA ASP A 84 3.57 15.16 15.99
C ASP A 84 2.48 15.21 17.08
N GLY A 85 2.20 14.06 17.70
CA GLY A 85 1.18 13.92 18.74
C GLY A 85 -0.26 13.88 18.25
N ARG A 86 -0.49 13.77 16.93
CA ARG A 86 -1.81 13.58 16.32
C ARG A 86 -1.89 12.24 15.62
N ASP A 87 -2.99 11.54 15.83
CA ASP A 87 -3.24 10.28 15.13
C ASP A 87 -3.85 10.51 13.75
N TYR A 88 -3.38 9.75 12.77
CA TYR A 88 -3.89 9.72 11.41
C TYR A 88 -4.39 8.32 11.08
N LEU A 89 -5.56 8.26 10.44
CA LEU A 89 -6.10 7.04 9.85
C LEU A 89 -5.62 6.94 8.41
N ILE A 90 -4.79 5.93 8.13
CA ILE A 90 -4.26 5.67 6.80
C ILE A 90 -4.98 4.46 6.21
N ASN A 91 -5.78 4.69 5.18
CA ASN A 91 -6.38 3.65 4.35
C ASN A 91 -5.46 3.40 3.17
N LEU A 92 -4.97 2.17 3.05
CA LEU A 92 -4.02 1.72 2.05
C LEU A 92 -4.68 0.72 1.11
N ILE A 93 -4.53 0.94 -0.20
CA ILE A 93 -4.84 -0.04 -1.24
C ILE A 93 -3.53 -0.51 -1.89
N ASP A 94 -3.20 -1.78 -1.75
CA ASP A 94 -2.13 -2.41 -2.53
C ASP A 94 -2.65 -2.78 -3.91
N THR A 95 -1.90 -2.42 -4.96
CA THR A 95 -2.34 -2.61 -6.34
C THR A 95 -1.49 -3.65 -7.07
N PRO A 96 -2.10 -4.44 -7.98
CA PRO A 96 -1.37 -5.37 -8.83
C PRO A 96 -0.24 -4.70 -9.63
N GLY A 97 0.89 -5.40 -9.76
CA GLY A 97 2.05 -4.92 -10.51
C GLY A 97 2.11 -5.32 -11.98
N HIS A 98 1.30 -6.31 -12.37
CA HIS A 98 1.32 -6.86 -13.72
C HIS A 98 0.46 -6.00 -14.66
N VAL A 99 0.89 -5.85 -15.91
CA VAL A 99 0.20 -5.03 -16.93
C VAL A 99 -1.21 -5.49 -17.22
N ASP A 100 -1.43 -6.81 -17.15
CA ASP A 100 -2.73 -7.44 -17.38
C ASP A 100 -3.79 -7.04 -16.35
N PHE A 101 -3.37 -6.49 -15.20
CA PHE A 101 -4.26 -6.07 -14.11
C PHE A 101 -4.37 -4.53 -14.00
N GLY A 102 -4.09 -3.79 -15.07
CA GLY A 102 -4.19 -2.32 -15.08
C GLY A 102 -5.60 -1.77 -14.77
N GLY A 103 -6.65 -2.59 -14.94
CA GLY A 103 -8.01 -2.24 -14.52
C GLY A 103 -8.16 -2.06 -13.01
N ASP A 104 -7.47 -2.89 -12.22
CA ASP A 104 -7.45 -2.82 -10.75
C ASP A 104 -6.71 -1.58 -10.28
N VAL A 105 -5.56 -1.28 -10.90
CA VAL A 105 -4.80 -0.05 -10.63
C VAL A 105 -5.68 1.18 -10.87
N THR A 106 -6.43 1.21 -11.98
CA THR A 106 -7.32 2.33 -12.29
C THR A 106 -8.44 2.47 -11.26
N ARG A 107 -9.05 1.35 -10.83
CA ARG A 107 -10.09 1.38 -9.78
C ARG A 107 -9.55 1.85 -8.44
N ALA A 108 -8.37 1.38 -8.05
CA ALA A 108 -7.71 1.81 -6.82
C ALA A 108 -7.40 3.32 -6.85
N MET A 109 -6.83 3.83 -7.95
CA MET A 109 -6.54 5.26 -8.11
C MET A 109 -7.78 6.14 -8.02
N ARG A 110 -8.95 5.65 -8.45
CA ARG A 110 -10.23 6.37 -8.29
C ARG A 110 -10.77 6.43 -6.86
N ALA A 111 -10.26 5.59 -5.97
CA ALA A 111 -10.71 5.48 -4.58
C ALA A 111 -9.78 6.21 -3.58
N VAL A 112 -8.64 6.73 -4.03
CA VAL A 112 -7.60 7.32 -3.16
C VAL A 112 -7.28 8.75 -3.55
N ASP A 113 -6.71 9.50 -2.61
CA ASP A 113 -6.32 10.90 -2.79
C ASP A 113 -4.81 11.05 -3.08
N GLY A 114 -4.01 10.07 -2.64
CA GLY A 114 -2.57 10.00 -2.86
C GLY A 114 -2.10 8.62 -3.30
N CYS A 115 -0.88 8.53 -3.81
CA CYS A 115 -0.26 7.23 -4.06
C CYS A 115 1.25 7.26 -3.81
N ILE A 116 1.77 6.11 -3.40
CA ILE A 116 3.20 5.86 -3.27
C ILE A 116 3.64 5.12 -4.53
N ILE A 117 4.52 5.75 -5.30
CA ILE A 117 5.16 5.17 -6.47
C ILE A 117 6.46 4.53 -6.00
N LEU A 118 6.54 3.21 -6.06
CA LEU A 118 7.77 2.49 -5.73
C LEU A 118 8.65 2.35 -6.97
N ALA A 119 9.94 2.61 -6.80
CA ALA A 119 10.98 2.37 -7.79
C ALA A 119 12.13 1.59 -7.17
N CYS A 120 12.56 0.51 -7.83
CA CYS A 120 13.74 -0.25 -7.43
C CYS A 120 15.02 0.57 -7.67
N ALA A 121 15.90 0.69 -6.67
CA ALA A 121 17.17 1.41 -6.79
C ALA A 121 18.12 0.79 -7.84
N VAL A 122 18.05 -0.54 -7.99
CA VAL A 122 18.90 -1.30 -8.92
C VAL A 122 18.41 -1.21 -10.36
N GLU A 123 17.10 -1.34 -10.58
CA GLU A 123 16.51 -1.33 -11.94
C GLU A 123 16.13 0.08 -12.41
N GLY A 124 15.96 1.01 -11.48
CA GLY A 124 15.47 2.35 -11.76
C GLY A 124 13.99 2.36 -12.17
N THR A 125 13.62 3.36 -12.96
CA THR A 125 12.27 3.51 -13.50
C THR A 125 12.03 2.56 -14.67
N MET A 126 10.93 1.81 -14.63
CA MET A 126 10.55 0.83 -15.64
C MET A 126 9.30 1.29 -16.42
N PRO A 127 8.92 0.67 -17.55
CA PRO A 127 7.76 1.11 -18.35
C PRO A 127 6.44 1.21 -17.57
N GLN A 128 6.22 0.31 -16.60
CA GLN A 128 5.04 0.33 -15.75
C GLN A 128 5.10 1.48 -14.74
N THR A 129 6.28 1.93 -14.31
CA THR A 129 6.44 3.14 -13.47
C THR A 129 5.83 4.35 -14.19
N GLU A 130 6.10 4.51 -15.48
CA GLU A 130 5.47 5.57 -16.29
C GLU A 130 3.96 5.40 -16.36
N THR A 131 3.49 4.17 -16.61
CA THR A 131 2.06 3.85 -16.69
C THR A 131 1.31 4.22 -15.41
N VAL A 132 1.81 3.80 -14.24
CA VAL A 132 1.13 4.05 -12.96
C VAL A 132 1.19 5.53 -12.56
N VAL A 133 2.28 6.24 -12.86
CA VAL A 133 2.36 7.70 -12.66
C VAL A 133 1.34 8.41 -13.54
N ARG A 134 1.24 8.03 -14.81
CA ARG A 134 0.26 8.61 -15.74
C ARG A 134 -1.17 8.35 -15.29
N GLN A 135 -1.48 7.15 -14.80
CA GLN A 135 -2.80 6.82 -14.24
C GLN A 135 -3.12 7.65 -13.00
N ALA A 136 -2.18 7.76 -12.05
CA ALA A 136 -2.36 8.57 -10.85
C ALA A 136 -2.65 10.04 -11.20
N LEU A 137 -1.85 10.64 -12.09
CA LEU A 137 -2.06 12.02 -12.53
C LEU A 137 -3.38 12.22 -13.27
N LYS A 138 -3.81 11.25 -14.08
CA LYS A 138 -5.10 11.28 -14.79
C LYS A 138 -6.28 11.29 -13.81
N GLU A 139 -6.19 10.53 -12.72
CA GLU A 139 -7.19 10.50 -11.65
C GLU A 139 -7.00 11.63 -10.61
N LYS A 140 -6.05 12.55 -10.85
CA LYS A 140 -5.70 13.68 -9.95
C LYS A 140 -5.21 13.24 -8.56
N VAL A 141 -4.73 12.02 -8.46
CA VAL A 141 -4.06 11.46 -7.28
C VAL A 141 -2.68 12.10 -7.15
N ARG A 142 -2.25 12.41 -5.92
CA ARG A 142 -0.93 13.00 -5.65
C ARG A 142 0.14 11.92 -5.46
N PRO A 143 1.10 11.75 -6.38
CA PRO A 143 2.14 10.75 -6.24
C PRO A 143 3.27 11.22 -5.32
N VAL A 144 3.82 10.29 -4.53
CA VAL A 144 5.06 10.42 -3.75
C VAL A 144 5.98 9.26 -4.12
N LEU A 145 7.27 9.54 -4.31
CA LEU A 145 8.25 8.52 -4.68
C LEU A 145 8.81 7.81 -3.44
N PHE A 146 8.90 6.48 -3.50
CA PHE A 146 9.66 5.66 -2.56
C PHE A 146 10.68 4.82 -3.33
N ILE A 147 11.98 5.08 -3.10
CA ILE A 147 13.07 4.29 -3.69
C ILE A 147 13.31 3.07 -2.81
N ASN A 148 13.02 1.89 -3.35
CA ASN A 148 13.10 0.61 -2.66
C ASN A 148 14.35 -0.19 -3.06
N LYS A 149 14.70 -1.22 -2.28
CA LYS A 149 15.85 -2.12 -2.52
C LYS A 149 17.21 -1.42 -2.56
N VAL A 150 17.41 -0.41 -1.72
CA VAL A 150 18.68 0.35 -1.61
C VAL A 150 19.77 -0.47 -0.91
N ASP A 151 19.38 -1.54 -0.22
CA ASP A 151 20.25 -2.52 0.42
C ASP A 151 20.97 -3.46 -0.57
N ARG A 152 20.50 -3.53 -1.82
CA ARG A 152 21.09 -4.34 -2.90
C ARG A 152 22.11 -3.56 -3.71
#